data_AF-A0A7S4FMQ7-F1
#
_entry.id   AF-A0A7S4FMQ7-F1
#
_cell.length_a   1.000
_cell.length_b   1.000
_cell.length_c   1.000
_cell.angle_alpha   90.00
_cell.angle_beta   90.00
_cell.angle_gamma   90.00
#
_symmetry.space_group_name_H-M   'P 1'
#
loop_
_entity.id
_entity.type
_entity.pdbx_description
1 polymer ?
#
loop_
_entity_poly.entity_id
_entity_poly.type
_entity_poly.pdbx_seq_one_letter_code
_entity_poly.pdbx_strand_id
1 'polypeptide(L)'
;DFPGTCDPDCRAGYYKTKPRVYAVCQSDGSWWYMHECIPFRCDVPNHPDPNVDMSTCQSGTGLEYEGTCAPTCANGFIGGPTAVCGNTAQWTYGGSCSVLTVSGTTTSGATAGTT
;
A
#
# COMPACT_ATOMS: atom_id res chain seq x y z
N ASP A 1 6.45 -42.83 -0.31
CA ASP A 1 6.52 -41.63 -1.15
C ASP A 1 5.31 -41.48 -2.04
N PHE A 2 4.50 -40.43 -1.82
CA PHE A 2 3.53 -39.97 -2.82
C PHE A 2 4.27 -38.98 -3.74
N PRO A 3 4.57 -39.35 -5.00
CA PRO A 3 5.34 -38.51 -5.91
C PRO A 3 4.45 -37.44 -6.55
N GLY A 4 3.91 -36.51 -5.77
CA GLY A 4 2.91 -35.60 -6.33
C GLY A 4 2.66 -34.29 -5.62
N THR A 5 3.35 -34.00 -4.52
CA THR A 5 3.13 -32.74 -3.78
C THR A 5 4.19 -31.71 -4.14
N CYS A 6 3.78 -30.66 -4.86
CA CYS A 6 4.58 -29.46 -5.07
C CYS A 6 4.12 -28.35 -4.11
N ASP A 7 5.06 -27.55 -3.59
CA ASP A 7 4.79 -26.33 -2.81
C ASP A 7 5.08 -25.09 -3.67
N PRO A 8 4.16 -24.67 -4.54
CA PRO A 8 4.36 -23.49 -5.37
C PRO A 8 4.29 -22.21 -4.52
N ASP A 9 5.13 -21.23 -4.86
CA ASP A 9 5.05 -19.88 -4.32
C ASP A 9 4.07 -19.00 -5.10
N CYS A 10 3.51 -18.01 -4.41
CA CYS A 10 2.68 -17.00 -5.05
C CYS A 10 3.53 -16.02 -5.87
N ARG A 11 2.94 -15.44 -6.92
CA ARG A 11 3.57 -14.34 -7.67
C ARG A 11 3.85 -13.15 -6.72
N ALA A 12 4.88 -12.37 -7.02
CA ALA A 12 5.10 -11.08 -6.36
C ALA A 12 3.81 -10.24 -6.35
N GLY A 13 3.52 -9.62 -5.21
CA GLY A 13 2.26 -8.92 -5.00
C GLY A 13 1.13 -9.79 -4.45
N TYR A 14 1.36 -11.08 -4.20
CA TYR A 14 0.39 -11.99 -3.62
C TYR A 14 1.00 -12.80 -2.45
N TYR A 15 0.18 -13.16 -1.48
CA TYR A 15 0.57 -14.00 -0.34
C TYR A 15 -0.26 -15.27 -0.22
N LYS A 16 0.35 -16.31 0.34
CA LYS A 16 -0.33 -17.57 0.66
C LYS A 16 -1.21 -17.36 1.89
N THR A 17 -2.48 -17.73 1.80
CA THR A 17 -3.40 -17.77 2.96
C THR A 17 -3.00 -18.80 4.02
N LYS A 18 -2.17 -19.79 3.63
CA LYS A 18 -1.66 -20.86 4.47
C LYS A 18 -0.18 -21.10 4.16
N PRO A 19 0.60 -21.61 5.12
CA PRO A 19 2.06 -21.74 4.97
C PRO A 19 2.51 -22.69 3.86
N ARG A 20 1.63 -23.54 3.34
CA ARG A 20 1.93 -24.47 2.23
C ARG A 20 0.82 -24.41 1.21
N VAL A 21 1.19 -24.22 -0.05
CA VAL A 21 0.28 -24.49 -1.16
C VAL A 21 0.50 -25.95 -1.52
N TYR A 22 -0.54 -26.75 -1.63
CA TYR A 22 -0.39 -28.12 -2.11
C TYR A 22 -1.04 -28.18 -3.48
N ALA A 23 -0.25 -28.54 -4.48
CA ALA A 23 -0.75 -29.01 -5.75
C ALA A 23 -0.81 -30.53 -5.70
N VAL A 24 -1.96 -31.11 -6.00
CA VAL A 24 -2.17 -32.56 -6.08
C VAL A 24 -2.47 -32.92 -7.53
N CYS A 25 -1.68 -33.82 -8.10
CA CYS A 25 -1.97 -34.39 -9.41
C CYS A 25 -3.11 -35.40 -9.26
N GLN A 26 -4.23 -35.13 -9.95
CA GLN A 26 -5.39 -36.01 -9.97
C GLN A 26 -5.21 -37.12 -11.00
N SER A 27 -6.01 -38.19 -10.89
CA SER A 27 -5.93 -39.35 -11.78
C SER A 27 -6.33 -39.06 -13.23
N ASP A 28 -7.01 -37.94 -13.49
CA ASP A 28 -7.35 -37.44 -14.83
C ASP A 28 -6.25 -36.55 -15.44
N GLY A 29 -5.12 -36.38 -14.74
CA GLY A 29 -4.02 -35.52 -15.15
C GLY A 29 -4.25 -34.03 -14.87
N SER A 30 -5.35 -33.66 -14.22
CA SER A 30 -5.59 -32.29 -13.74
C SER A 30 -4.83 -32.02 -12.43
N TRP A 31 -4.53 -30.74 -12.18
CA TRP A 31 -3.94 -30.31 -10.90
C TRP A 31 -5.01 -29.70 -10.01
N TRP A 32 -5.11 -30.18 -8.78
CA TRP A 32 -5.92 -29.56 -7.74
C TRP A 32 -5.04 -28.72 -6.82
N TYR A 33 -5.38 -27.43 -6.70
CA TYR A 33 -4.73 -26.49 -5.80
C TYR A 33 -5.59 -26.30 -4.55
N MET A 34 -5.03 -26.57 -3.37
CA MET A 34 -5.78 -26.45 -2.11
C MET A 34 -5.81 -25.04 -1.51
N HIS A 35 -5.12 -24.07 -2.09
CA HIS A 35 -5.00 -22.72 -1.50
C HIS A 35 -4.97 -21.62 -2.55
N GLU A 36 -5.50 -20.46 -2.15
CA GLU A 36 -5.53 -19.26 -2.96
C GLU A 36 -4.38 -18.31 -2.58
N CYS A 37 -3.79 -17.70 -3.61
CA CYS A 37 -2.91 -16.56 -3.48
C CYS A 37 -3.77 -15.30 -3.45
N ILE A 38 -3.74 -14.56 -2.34
CA ILE A 38 -4.50 -13.31 -2.20
C ILE A 38 -3.57 -12.13 -2.50
N PRO A 39 -4.03 -11.09 -3.24
CA PRO A 39 -3.21 -9.91 -3.48
C PRO A 39 -2.87 -9.19 -2.18
N PHE A 40 -1.63 -8.70 -2.07
CA PHE A 40 -1.28 -7.72 -1.05
C PHE A 40 -2.08 -6.44 -1.29
N ARG A 41 -2.62 -5.91 -0.20
CA ARG A 41 -3.34 -4.63 -0.16
C ARG A 41 -2.68 -3.78 0.90
N CYS A 42 -2.34 -2.55 0.55
CA CYS A 42 -1.90 -1.58 1.53
C CYS A 42 -3.12 -0.85 2.07
N ASP A 43 -3.43 -1.07 3.35
CA ASP A 43 -4.32 -0.19 4.10
C ASP A 43 -3.75 1.24 4.04
N VAL A 44 -4.61 2.26 4.03
CA VAL A 44 -4.16 3.66 3.95
C VAL A 44 -3.82 4.14 5.37
N PRO A 45 -2.53 4.25 5.76
CA PRO A 45 -2.17 4.74 7.08
C PRO A 45 -2.09 6.29 7.07
N ASN A 46 -1.82 6.85 8.25
CA ASN A 46 -1.28 8.21 8.34
C ASN A 46 0.13 8.23 7.73
N HIS A 47 0.41 9.24 6.90
CA HIS A 47 1.74 9.44 6.32
C HIS A 47 2.76 9.83 7.42
N PRO A 48 4.03 9.38 7.34
CA PRO A 48 5.04 9.74 8.35
C PRO A 48 5.39 11.23 8.38
N ASP A 49 5.29 11.92 7.23
CA ASP A 49 5.35 13.38 7.17
C ASP A 49 3.96 13.98 7.51
N PRO A 50 3.83 14.78 8.58
CA PRO A 50 2.57 15.40 8.98
C PRO A 50 2.07 16.47 8.01
N ASN A 51 2.90 16.91 7.06
CA ASN A 51 2.54 17.90 6.05
C ASN A 51 1.97 17.25 4.78
N VAL A 52 1.82 15.93 4.76
CA VAL A 52 1.22 15.17 3.66
C VAL A 52 -0.16 14.68 4.09
N ASP A 53 -1.17 14.97 3.29
CA ASP A 53 -2.53 14.51 3.44
C ASP A 53 -2.78 13.30 2.50
N MET A 54 -3.09 12.16 3.12
CA MET A 54 -3.42 10.90 2.46
C MET A 54 -4.93 10.75 2.22
N SER A 55 -5.75 11.77 2.49
CA SER A 55 -7.21 11.73 2.28
C SER A 55 -7.59 11.39 0.85
N THR A 56 -6.78 11.79 -0.14
CA THR A 56 -6.96 11.44 -1.56
C THR A 56 -6.64 9.98 -1.87
N CYS A 57 -5.96 9.26 -0.98
CA CYS A 57 -5.62 7.85 -1.13
C CYS A 57 -6.73 6.89 -0.71
N GLN A 58 -7.94 7.38 -0.42
CA GLN A 58 -9.06 6.54 0.00
C GLN A 58 -9.48 5.52 -1.08
N SER A 59 -9.19 4.25 -0.80
CA SER A 59 -10.04 3.15 -1.21
C SER A 59 -10.28 2.28 0.02
N GLY A 60 -11.55 2.13 0.42
CA GLY A 60 -11.98 1.39 1.63
C GLY A 60 -11.65 -0.11 1.64
N THR A 61 -10.71 -0.54 0.80
CA THR A 61 -10.19 -1.90 0.63
C THR A 61 -8.66 -1.92 0.46
N GLY A 62 -7.98 -0.79 0.67
CA GLY A 62 -6.56 -0.62 0.39
C GLY A 62 -6.22 -0.60 -1.11
N LEU A 63 -5.06 -0.03 -1.45
CA LEU A 63 -4.52 -0.07 -2.80
C LEU A 63 -3.82 -1.40 -3.04
N GLU A 64 -4.04 -1.99 -4.22
CA GLU A 64 -3.40 -3.25 -4.61
C GLU A 64 -1.89 -3.06 -4.79
N TYR A 65 -1.15 -4.18 -4.82
CA TYR A 65 0.28 -4.19 -5.15
C TYR A 65 0.60 -3.34 -6.39
N GLU A 66 1.66 -2.53 -6.32
CA GLU A 66 2.06 -1.51 -7.31
C GLU A 66 1.04 -0.38 -7.54
N GLY A 67 -0.04 -0.34 -6.75
CA GLY A 67 -0.97 0.76 -6.72
C GLY A 67 -0.29 2.05 -6.28
N THR A 68 -0.37 3.06 -7.12
CA THR A 68 0.14 4.40 -6.83
C THR A 68 -0.97 5.28 -6.26
N CYS A 69 -0.69 5.98 -5.17
CA CYS A 69 -1.46 7.12 -4.73
C CYS A 69 -0.68 8.42 -4.96
N ALA A 70 -1.41 9.45 -5.37
CA ALA A 70 -0.96 10.84 -5.36
C ALA A 70 -1.59 11.56 -4.14
N PRO A 71 -0.95 11.50 -2.96
CA PRO A 71 -1.36 12.31 -1.82
C PRO A 71 -1.19 13.80 -2.13
N THR A 72 -1.84 14.65 -1.32
CA THR A 72 -1.74 16.10 -1.43
C THR A 72 -0.96 16.67 -0.26
N CYS A 73 -0.37 17.86 -0.41
CA CYS A 73 0.19 18.55 0.74
C CYS A 73 -0.93 19.12 1.62
N ALA A 74 -0.71 19.12 2.93
CA ALA A 74 -1.58 19.78 3.90
C ALA A 74 -1.65 21.30 3.63
N ASN A 75 -2.68 21.95 4.17
CA ASN A 75 -2.90 23.38 4.00
C ASN A 75 -1.66 24.20 4.41
N GLY A 76 -1.23 25.10 3.53
CA GLY A 76 -0.02 25.92 3.73
C GLY A 76 1.27 25.29 3.20
N PHE A 77 1.19 24.10 2.59
CA PHE A 77 2.33 23.43 1.97
C PHE A 77 2.09 23.17 0.48
N ILE A 78 3.17 23.13 -0.29
CA ILE A 78 3.20 22.79 -1.72
C ILE A 78 4.26 21.71 -1.98
N GLY A 79 4.05 20.92 -3.02
CA GLY A 79 4.93 19.82 -3.38
C GLY A 79 4.24 18.79 -4.24
N GLY A 80 4.92 17.67 -4.47
CA GLY A 80 4.40 16.51 -5.18
C GLY A 80 4.73 15.23 -4.43
N PRO A 81 4.09 14.98 -3.27
CA PRO A 81 4.28 13.72 -2.56
C PRO A 81 3.67 12.57 -3.36
N THR A 82 4.30 11.41 -3.29
CA THR A 82 3.88 10.18 -3.97
C THR A 82 3.92 9.03 -3.01
N ALA A 83 2.97 8.10 -3.10
CA ALA A 83 2.98 6.88 -2.31
C ALA A 83 2.73 5.67 -3.21
N VAL A 84 3.51 4.60 -3.07
CA VAL A 84 3.38 3.37 -3.85
C VAL A 84 3.23 2.17 -2.92
N CYS A 85 2.21 1.35 -3.15
CA CYS A 85 2.01 0.12 -2.38
C CYS A 85 2.99 -0.97 -2.84
N GLY A 86 3.86 -1.42 -1.93
CA GLY A 86 4.87 -2.44 -2.18
C GLY A 86 4.35 -3.88 -2.09
N ASN A 87 5.23 -4.84 -2.38
CA ASN A 87 4.96 -6.28 -2.37
C ASN A 87 4.84 -6.90 -0.96
N THR A 88 4.87 -6.10 0.10
CA THR A 88 4.78 -6.54 1.50
C THR A 88 3.61 -5.89 2.23
N ALA A 89 2.64 -5.33 1.50
CA ALA A 89 1.58 -4.47 2.06
C ALA A 89 2.15 -3.27 2.83
N GLN A 90 3.29 -2.74 2.37
CA GLN A 90 3.94 -1.56 2.95
C GLN A 90 4.02 -0.44 1.91
N TRP A 91 3.80 0.79 2.37
CA TRP A 91 3.92 1.98 1.53
C TRP A 91 5.38 2.39 1.37
N THR A 92 5.75 2.71 0.12
CA THR A 92 6.97 3.45 -0.20
C THR A 92 6.58 4.88 -0.51
N TYR A 93 7.14 5.83 0.24
CA TYR A 93 6.86 7.25 0.07
C TYR A 93 7.98 7.94 -0.72
N GLY A 94 7.60 8.91 -1.52
CA GLY A 94 8.50 9.74 -2.32
C GLY A 94 7.97 11.17 -2.43
N GLY A 95 8.80 12.07 -2.96
CA GLY A 95 8.47 13.49 -2.98
C GLY A 95 8.45 14.11 -1.57
N SER A 96 8.14 15.39 -1.49
CA SER A 96 8.08 16.12 -0.22
C SER A 96 7.13 17.31 -0.32
N CYS A 97 6.62 17.72 0.83
CA CYS A 97 5.87 18.96 0.97
C CYS A 97 6.77 20.03 1.61
N SER A 98 6.66 21.26 1.14
CA SER A 98 7.43 22.42 1.62
C SER A 98 6.49 23.59 1.86
N VAL A 99 6.84 24.46 2.81
CA VAL A 99 6.00 25.61 3.16
C VAL A 99 5.77 26.47 1.92
N LEU A 100 4.51 26.84 1.70
CA LEU A 100 4.15 27.81 0.68
C LEU A 100 4.61 29.20 1.12
N THR A 101 5.79 29.62 0.65
CA THR A 101 6.26 30.99 0.81
C THR A 101 5.61 31.88 -0.24
N VAL A 102 4.40 32.37 0.07
CA VAL A 102 3.85 33.50 -0.68
C VAL A 102 4.70 34.72 -0.31
N SER A 103 5.39 35.31 -1.28
CA SER A 103 6.16 36.54 -1.08
C SER A 103 5.23 37.65 -0.54
N GLY A 104 5.10 37.76 0.79
CA GLY A 104 4.36 38.83 1.45
C GLY A 104 3.50 38.44 2.66
N THR A 105 3.05 37.19 2.82
CA THR A 105 2.21 36.81 3.98
C THR A 105 2.38 35.35 4.36
N THR A 106 3.02 35.10 5.51
CA THR A 106 2.94 33.83 6.21
C THR A 106 1.51 33.62 6.70
N THR A 107 0.75 32.73 6.06
CA THR A 107 -0.45 32.16 6.66
C THR A 107 -0.01 31.13 7.69
N SER A 108 0.27 31.59 8.90
CA SER A 108 0.51 30.73 10.05
C SER A 108 -0.80 30.05 10.44
N GLY A 109 -0.97 28.79 10.04
CA GLY A 109 -1.91 27.88 10.69
C GLY A 109 -1.39 27.51 12.08
N ALA A 110 -1.45 28.45 13.02
CA ALA A 110 -1.16 28.23 14.43
C ALA A 110 -2.45 28.49 15.22
N THR A 111 -3.26 27.46 15.39
CA THR A 111 -4.37 27.49 16.34
C THR A 111 -3.80 27.29 17.74
N ALA A 112 -3.33 28.38 18.36
CA ALA A 112 -3.18 28.45 19.81
C ALA A 112 -4.58 28.62 20.42
N GLY A 113 -5.24 27.51 20.73
CA GLY A 113 -6.49 27.49 21.48
C GLY A 113 -6.21 27.47 22.97
N THR A 114 -6.20 28.65 23.58
CA THR A 114 -6.24 28.84 25.04
C THR A 114 -7.69 28.86 25.51
N THR A 115 -8.05 28.00 26.44
CA THR A 115 -9.05 28.26 27.50
C THR A 115 -8.70 27.42 28.71
#